data_AF-A0A3D5DHU4-F1
#
_entry.id   AF-A0A3D5DHU4-F1
#
_cell.length_a   1.000
_cell.length_b   1.000
_cell.length_c   1.000
_cell.angle_alpha   90.00
_cell.angle_beta   90.00
_cell.angle_gamma   90.00
#
_symmetry.space_group_name_H-M   'P 1'
#
loop_
_entity.id
_entity.type
_entity.pdbx_description
1 polymer ?
#
loop_
_entity_poly.entity_id
_entity_poly.type
_entity_poly.pdbx_seq_one_letter_code
_entity_poly.pdbx_strand_id
1 'polypeptide(L)'
;MRRKQRTRQLQLRALGVVAALAVVTIVVLAVVAFTGGRAKTQAGIHGAAQGATVDGIQCQTSEQAAYHIHAHLAVFVSGASRAVPAGVGIPGPQQVVSGFVEGGKCLYWLHTHDATGIIHIESPVQRIYTLGEFFDIWGQPLSSSQV
;
A
#
# COMPACT_ATOMS: atom_id res chain seq x y z
N MET A 1 -53.14 10.71 44.58
CA MET A 1 -52.68 11.13 43.23
C MET A 1 -51.16 11.32 43.09
N ARG A 2 -50.44 11.85 44.10
CA ARG A 2 -48.97 12.15 44.01
C ARG A 2 -48.03 10.95 43.75
N ARG A 3 -48.34 9.73 44.22
CA ARG A 3 -47.50 8.53 43.99
C ARG A 3 -47.42 8.11 42.51
N LYS A 4 -48.54 8.16 41.77
CA LYS A 4 -48.59 7.80 40.33
C LYS A 4 -47.77 8.77 39.46
N GLN A 5 -47.75 10.07 39.81
CA GLN A 5 -46.95 11.07 39.10
C GLN A 5 -45.45 10.86 39.30
N ARG A 6 -45.02 10.48 40.51
CA ARG A 6 -43.60 10.19 40.82
C ARG A 6 -43.08 8.96 40.06
N THR A 7 -43.88 7.90 39.94
CA THR A 7 -43.50 6.71 39.15
C THR A 7 -43.39 7.03 37.66
N ARG A 8 -44.33 7.80 37.10
CA ARG A 8 -44.29 8.24 35.69
C ARG A 8 -43.08 9.12 35.39
N GLN A 9 -42.71 10.04 36.29
CA GLN A 9 -41.50 10.86 36.14
C GLN A 9 -40.21 10.03 36.19
N LEU A 10 -40.14 9.03 37.07
CA LEU A 10 -38.99 8.11 37.12
C LEU A 10 -38.89 7.24 35.86
N GLN A 11 -40.00 6.74 35.34
CA GLN A 11 -40.05 5.97 34.09
C GLN A 11 -39.61 6.81 32.89
N LEU A 12 -40.07 8.06 32.77
CA LEU A 12 -39.67 8.96 31.68
C LEU A 12 -38.18 9.33 31.73
N ARG A 13 -37.62 9.52 32.94
CA ARG A 13 -36.17 9.75 33.12
C ARG A 13 -35.35 8.51 32.75
N ALA A 14 -35.79 7.32 33.17
CA ALA A 14 -35.13 6.07 32.83
C ALA A 14 -35.14 5.80 31.32
N LEU A 15 -36.27 6.02 30.65
CA LEU A 15 -36.39 5.93 29.18
C LEU A 15 -35.44 6.92 28.47
N GLY A 16 -35.35 8.15 28.95
CA GLY A 16 -34.42 9.15 28.40
C GLY A 16 -32.95 8.75 28.54
N VAL A 17 -32.56 8.18 29.68
CA VAL A 17 -31.19 7.69 29.92
C VAL A 17 -30.85 6.49 29.02
N VAL A 18 -31.78 5.53 28.88
CA VAL A 18 -31.57 4.37 28.00
C VAL A 18 -31.46 4.79 26.53
N ALA A 19 -32.31 5.72 26.08
CA ALA A 19 -32.25 6.23 24.71
C ALA A 19 -30.92 6.97 24.44
N ALA A 20 -30.46 7.79 25.38
CA ALA A 20 -29.18 8.48 25.25
C ALA A 20 -27.99 7.51 25.20
N LEU A 21 -27.99 6.48 26.05
CA LEU A 21 -26.96 5.44 26.05
C LEU A 21 -26.96 4.66 24.72
N ALA A 22 -28.13 4.31 24.18
CA ALA A 22 -28.25 3.62 22.89
C ALA A 22 -27.73 4.47 21.72
N VAL A 23 -27.99 5.78 21.71
CA VAL A 23 -27.45 6.68 20.69
C VAL A 23 -25.93 6.77 20.78
N VAL A 24 -25.39 6.92 21.99
CA VAL A 24 -23.93 6.98 22.20
C VAL A 24 -23.26 5.69 21.75
N THR A 25 -23.80 4.51 22.08
CA THR A 25 -23.21 3.24 21.64
C THR A 25 -23.26 3.07 20.13
N ILE A 26 -24.37 3.46 19.47
CA ILE A 26 -24.47 3.43 18.00
C ILE A 26 -23.43 4.35 17.35
N VAL A 27 -23.27 5.57 17.87
CA VAL A 27 -22.28 6.53 17.35
C VAL A 27 -20.86 6.02 17.54
N VAL A 28 -20.53 5.47 18.71
CA VAL A 28 -19.21 4.88 18.97
C VAL A 28 -18.94 3.70 18.04
N LEU A 29 -19.91 2.80 17.84
CA LEU A 29 -19.78 1.67 16.91
C LEU A 29 -19.59 2.15 15.46
N ALA A 30 -20.32 3.17 15.03
CA ALA A 30 -20.15 3.76 13.70
C ALA A 30 -18.75 4.39 13.54
N VAL A 31 -18.29 5.16 14.53
CA VAL A 31 -16.95 5.75 14.51
C VAL A 31 -15.87 4.67 14.45
N VAL A 32 -15.96 3.61 15.28
CA VAL A 32 -15.00 2.50 15.25
C VAL A 32 -15.02 1.75 13.92
N ALA A 33 -16.19 1.58 13.30
CA ALA A 33 -16.31 0.95 11.97
C ALA A 33 -15.72 1.83 10.86
N PHE A 34 -15.78 3.17 10.99
CA PHE A 34 -15.23 4.12 10.02
C PHE A 34 -13.74 4.44 10.24
N THR A 35 -13.24 4.40 11.47
CA THR A 35 -11.83 4.62 11.82
C THR A 35 -11.01 3.34 11.88
N GLY A 36 -11.66 2.17 11.84
CA GLY A 36 -11.06 0.88 11.58
C GLY A 36 -10.46 0.86 10.17
N GLY A 37 -9.33 1.54 10.02
CA GLY A 37 -8.56 1.60 8.80
C GLY A 37 -8.35 0.18 8.31
N ARG A 38 -8.94 -0.13 7.15
CA ARG A 38 -8.46 -1.25 6.35
C ARG A 38 -6.99 -0.93 6.11
N ALA A 39 -6.10 -1.61 6.83
CA ALA A 39 -4.73 -1.77 6.38
C ALA A 39 -4.87 -2.30 4.94
N LYS A 40 -4.63 -1.44 3.95
CA LYS A 40 -4.48 -1.90 2.58
C LYS A 40 -3.31 -2.85 2.66
N THR A 41 -3.57 -4.15 2.59
CA THR A 41 -2.56 -5.14 2.28
C THR A 41 -1.84 -4.59 1.06
N GLN A 42 -0.58 -4.17 1.24
CA GLN A 42 0.29 -3.89 0.11
C GLN A 42 0.17 -5.11 -0.80
N ALA A 43 -0.09 -4.89 -2.10
CA ALA A 43 -0.02 -5.97 -3.06
C ALA A 43 1.35 -6.62 -2.86
N GLY A 44 1.35 -7.83 -2.31
CA GLY A 44 2.59 -8.46 -1.89
C GLY A 44 3.47 -8.65 -3.10
N ILE A 45 4.78 -8.62 -2.89
CA ILE A 45 5.82 -8.86 -3.90
C ILE A 45 5.87 -10.37 -4.24
N HIS A 46 4.69 -11.00 -4.32
CA HIS A 46 4.50 -12.42 -4.60
C HIS A 46 4.73 -12.63 -6.09
N GLY A 47 5.70 -13.48 -6.44
CA GLY A 47 6.07 -13.76 -7.83
C GLY A 47 7.13 -12.82 -8.41
N ALA A 48 7.55 -11.78 -7.69
CA ALA A 48 8.58 -10.86 -8.18
C ALA A 48 9.95 -11.51 -8.34
N ALA A 49 10.74 -11.06 -9.29
CA ALA A 49 11.96 -11.72 -9.71
C ALA A 49 13.02 -11.85 -8.58
N GLN A 50 13.70 -13.01 -8.49
CA GLN A 50 14.58 -13.36 -7.36
C GLN A 50 16.10 -13.31 -7.65
N GLY A 51 16.48 -12.53 -8.66
CA GLY A 51 17.87 -12.24 -9.05
C GLY A 51 18.32 -12.83 -10.39
N ALA A 52 17.46 -13.58 -11.09
CA ALA A 52 17.72 -14.00 -12.47
C ALA A 52 17.49 -12.82 -13.43
N THR A 53 18.15 -12.80 -14.59
CA THR A 53 17.89 -11.75 -15.59
C THR A 53 16.44 -11.83 -16.10
N VAL A 54 15.75 -10.69 -16.12
CA VAL A 54 14.38 -10.54 -16.65
C VAL A 54 14.44 -9.53 -17.79
N ASP A 55 14.04 -9.92 -19.00
CA ASP A 55 14.04 -9.04 -20.19
C ASP A 55 15.38 -8.33 -20.46
N GLY A 56 16.49 -9.01 -20.16
CA GLY A 56 17.83 -8.46 -20.28
C GLY A 56 18.21 -7.45 -19.18
N ILE A 57 17.37 -7.27 -18.16
CA ILE A 57 17.65 -6.47 -16.97
C ILE A 57 18.29 -7.37 -15.92
N GLN A 58 19.52 -7.05 -15.54
CA GLN A 58 20.29 -7.81 -14.57
C GLN A 58 20.02 -7.32 -13.15
N CYS A 59 20.19 -8.23 -12.19
CA CYS A 59 20.19 -7.92 -10.77
C CYS A 59 21.65 -7.85 -10.29
N GLN A 60 22.09 -6.69 -9.83
CA GLN A 60 23.49 -6.42 -9.45
C GLN A 60 23.59 -6.00 -8.00
N THR A 61 24.75 -6.20 -7.37
CA THR A 61 24.95 -5.88 -5.94
C THR A 61 25.10 -4.40 -5.65
N SER A 62 25.09 -3.55 -6.67
CA SER A 62 25.12 -2.09 -6.55
C SER A 62 24.24 -1.46 -7.63
N GLU A 63 23.75 -0.27 -7.32
CA GLU A 63 23.19 0.67 -8.28
C GLU A 63 24.18 0.96 -9.42
N GLN A 64 23.66 1.37 -10.57
CA GLN A 64 24.44 1.62 -11.77
C GLN A 64 24.19 3.06 -12.24
N ALA A 65 25.26 3.84 -12.37
CA ALA A 65 25.16 5.28 -12.56
C ALA A 65 25.40 5.74 -14.02
N ALA A 66 25.70 4.83 -14.95
CA ALA A 66 25.96 5.20 -16.35
C ALA A 66 24.70 5.76 -17.03
N TYR A 67 23.53 5.25 -16.64
CA TYR A 67 22.24 5.83 -16.94
C TYR A 67 21.39 5.82 -15.68
N HIS A 68 21.08 7.00 -15.14
CA HIS A 68 20.37 7.17 -13.87
C HIS A 68 19.27 8.22 -14.03
N ILE A 69 18.03 7.76 -14.13
CA ILE A 69 16.85 8.62 -14.18
C ILE A 69 15.76 8.07 -13.26
N HIS A 70 14.76 8.92 -12.98
CA HIS A 70 13.59 8.53 -12.19
C HIS A 70 12.32 8.74 -13.01
N ALA A 71 11.36 7.84 -12.86
CA ALA A 71 10.01 7.96 -13.42
C ALA A 71 8.98 7.72 -12.33
N HIS A 72 7.87 8.47 -12.34
CA HIS A 72 6.79 8.28 -11.37
C HIS A 72 5.65 7.45 -11.98
N LEU A 73 5.29 6.34 -11.32
CA LEU A 73 4.16 5.49 -11.69
C LEU A 73 3.01 5.68 -10.70
N ALA A 74 1.85 6.08 -11.22
CA ALA A 74 0.59 6.09 -10.48
C ALA A 74 -0.36 5.04 -11.04
N VAL A 75 -0.84 4.13 -10.18
CA VAL A 75 -1.77 3.06 -10.58
C VAL A 75 -3.16 3.33 -10.04
N PHE A 76 -4.17 3.21 -10.90
CA PHE A 76 -5.59 3.35 -10.55
C PHE A 76 -6.37 2.14 -11.04
N VAL A 77 -7.08 1.47 -10.12
CA VAL A 77 -7.96 0.33 -10.43
C VAL A 77 -9.39 0.73 -10.09
N SER A 78 -10.23 0.76 -11.12
CA SER A 78 -11.63 1.23 -11.03
C SER A 78 -11.73 2.64 -10.41
N GLY A 79 -10.84 3.54 -10.82
CA GLY A 79 -10.76 4.93 -10.32
C GLY A 79 -10.13 5.08 -8.93
N ALA A 80 -9.82 4.00 -8.23
CA ALA A 80 -9.21 4.03 -6.91
C ALA A 80 -7.70 3.82 -6.98
N SER A 81 -6.93 4.72 -6.35
CA SER A 81 -5.46 4.62 -6.29
C SER A 81 -4.98 3.33 -5.61
N ARG A 82 -3.95 2.72 -6.21
CA ARG A 82 -3.17 1.59 -5.70
C ARG A 82 -1.72 2.03 -5.55
N ALA A 83 -1.12 1.69 -4.42
CA ALA A 83 0.28 2.00 -4.17
C ALA A 83 1.16 1.02 -4.95
N VAL A 84 2.25 1.53 -5.53
CA VAL A 84 3.39 0.71 -5.92
C VAL A 84 4.18 0.43 -4.62
N PRO A 85 4.45 -0.83 -4.24
CA PRO A 85 5.19 -1.16 -3.04
C PRO A 85 6.63 -0.63 -3.07
N ALA A 86 7.19 -0.44 -1.88
CA ALA A 86 8.64 -0.33 -1.71
C ALA A 86 9.32 -1.67 -2.02
N GLY A 87 10.56 -1.64 -2.50
CA GLY A 87 11.39 -2.83 -2.69
C GLY A 87 11.03 -3.67 -3.91
N VAL A 88 10.23 -3.15 -4.84
CA VAL A 88 10.07 -3.79 -6.16
C VAL A 88 11.45 -3.81 -6.82
N GLY A 89 11.86 -4.96 -7.36
CA GLY A 89 13.19 -5.10 -7.97
C GLY A 89 14.35 -5.22 -6.98
N ILE A 90 14.08 -5.38 -5.67
CA ILE A 90 15.11 -5.57 -4.63
C ILE A 90 14.86 -6.92 -3.92
N PRO A 91 15.28 -8.06 -4.50
CA PRO A 91 15.02 -9.38 -3.94
C PRO A 91 15.84 -9.70 -2.68
N GLY A 92 15.37 -10.70 -1.93
CA GLY A 92 16.04 -11.20 -0.73
C GLY A 92 15.69 -10.41 0.53
N PRO A 93 16.42 -10.63 1.64
CA PRO A 93 16.23 -9.87 2.87
C PRO A 93 16.54 -8.39 2.60
N GLN A 94 15.50 -7.57 2.59
CA GLN A 94 15.61 -6.14 2.33
C GLN A 94 16.20 -5.41 3.54
N GLN A 95 17.16 -4.55 3.27
CA GLN A 95 17.77 -3.66 4.24
C GLN A 95 16.94 -2.38 4.27
N VAL A 96 16.21 -2.16 5.37
CA VAL A 96 15.26 -1.05 5.46
C VAL A 96 15.70 -0.08 6.54
N VAL A 97 15.88 1.18 6.17
CA VAL A 97 16.24 2.29 7.06
C VAL A 97 15.14 3.34 6.97
N SER A 98 14.47 3.61 8.10
CA SER A 98 13.40 4.64 8.16
C SER A 98 12.28 4.48 7.13
N GLY A 99 11.98 3.25 6.71
CA GLY A 99 10.95 2.97 5.70
C GLY A 99 11.43 3.04 4.25
N PHE A 100 12.73 3.30 4.02
CA PHE A 100 13.39 3.27 2.73
C PHE A 100 14.19 1.96 2.58
N VAL A 101 14.01 1.25 1.47
CA VAL A 101 14.73 0.00 1.18
C VAL A 101 16.07 0.35 0.55
N GLU A 102 17.15 0.40 1.33
CA GLU A 102 18.49 0.72 0.82
C GLU A 102 19.09 -0.39 -0.07
N GLY A 103 18.66 -1.63 0.13
CA GLY A 103 19.20 -2.76 -0.62
C GLY A 103 18.60 -4.10 -0.26
N GLY A 104 19.20 -5.15 -0.80
CA GLY A 104 18.81 -6.55 -0.61
C GLY A 104 19.90 -7.50 -1.07
N LYS A 105 19.52 -8.65 -1.63
CA LYS A 105 20.46 -9.58 -2.28
C LYS A 105 21.15 -8.92 -3.50
N CYS A 106 20.39 -8.13 -4.26
CA CYS A 106 20.81 -7.35 -5.41
C CYS A 106 19.70 -6.35 -5.75
N LEU A 107 19.95 -5.47 -6.72
CA LEU A 107 19.00 -4.50 -7.27
C LEU A 107 18.92 -4.73 -8.78
N TYR A 108 17.70 -4.89 -9.30
CA TYR A 108 17.48 -4.76 -10.74
C TYR A 108 17.65 -3.30 -11.14
N TRP A 109 18.01 -3.03 -12.40
CA TRP A 109 18.13 -1.65 -12.89
C TRP A 109 16.84 -0.85 -12.75
N LEU A 110 15.69 -1.52 -12.70
CA LEU A 110 14.39 -0.92 -12.42
C LEU A 110 13.93 -1.37 -11.05
N HIS A 111 13.83 -0.45 -10.10
CA HIS A 111 13.42 -0.76 -8.74
C HIS A 111 12.75 0.42 -8.04
N THR A 112 12.17 0.17 -6.86
CA THR A 112 11.62 1.21 -5.98
C THR A 112 12.24 1.08 -4.60
N HIS A 113 12.67 2.20 -4.01
CA HIS A 113 13.13 2.19 -2.61
C HIS A 113 12.00 2.43 -1.61
N ASP A 114 10.90 3.06 -2.03
CA ASP A 114 9.77 3.38 -1.17
C ASP A 114 8.42 3.18 -1.89
N ALA A 115 7.32 3.50 -1.19
CA ALA A 115 5.96 3.33 -1.69
C ALA A 115 5.39 4.58 -2.39
N THR A 116 6.23 5.55 -2.79
CA THR A 116 5.79 6.78 -3.47
C THR A 116 5.45 6.55 -4.94
N GLY A 117 5.91 5.44 -5.52
CA GLY A 117 5.77 5.15 -6.95
C GLY A 117 6.90 5.67 -7.82
N ILE A 118 7.99 6.17 -7.23
CA ILE A 118 9.21 6.48 -7.96
C ILE A 118 9.94 5.19 -8.35
N ILE A 119 10.03 4.96 -9.67
CA ILE A 119 10.84 3.93 -10.29
C ILE A 119 12.23 4.54 -10.55
N HIS A 120 13.22 3.92 -9.94
CA HIS A 120 14.63 4.16 -10.22
C HIS A 120 15.01 3.38 -11.47
N ILE A 121 15.67 4.05 -12.42
CA ILE A 121 16.21 3.45 -13.64
C ILE A 121 17.71 3.71 -13.61
N GLU A 122 18.44 2.72 -13.13
CA GLU A 122 19.85 2.77 -12.78
C GLU A 122 20.57 1.62 -13.49
N SER A 123 21.10 1.92 -14.67
CA SER A 123 21.63 0.91 -15.60
C SER A 123 23.05 1.19 -16.05
N PRO A 124 23.85 0.15 -16.39
CA PRO A 124 25.13 0.34 -17.07
C PRO A 124 24.98 0.80 -18.52
N VAL A 125 23.76 0.81 -19.08
CA VAL A 125 23.50 1.16 -20.48
C VAL A 125 22.35 2.15 -20.60
N GLN A 126 22.47 3.10 -21.52
CA GLN A 126 21.38 3.99 -21.89
C GLN A 126 20.51 3.32 -22.96
N ARG A 127 19.28 2.97 -22.59
CA ARG A 127 18.26 2.47 -23.53
C ARG A 127 16.86 2.86 -23.08
N ILE A 128 15.90 2.61 -23.95
CA ILE A 128 14.49 2.74 -23.58
C ILE A 128 14.14 1.55 -22.67
N TYR A 129 13.50 1.89 -21.56
CA TYR A 129 12.89 0.95 -20.62
C TYR A 129 11.38 1.13 -20.66
N THR A 130 10.67 0.03 -20.52
CA THR A 130 9.22 -0.05 -20.68
C THR A 130 8.54 -0.31 -19.35
N LEU A 131 7.26 0.05 -19.28
CA LEU A 131 6.42 -0.29 -18.13
C LEU A 131 6.27 -1.82 -17.96
N GLY A 132 6.25 -2.57 -19.06
CA GLY A 132 6.19 -4.03 -19.06
C GLY A 132 7.36 -4.66 -18.31
N GLU A 133 8.58 -4.27 -18.66
CA GLU A 133 9.80 -4.74 -17.99
C GLU A 133 9.78 -4.50 -16.47
N PHE A 134 9.25 -3.36 -16.01
CA PHE A 134 9.07 -3.10 -14.59
C PHE A 134 8.05 -4.04 -13.94
N PHE A 135 6.91 -4.27 -14.61
CA PHE A 135 5.86 -5.17 -14.12
C PHE A 135 6.32 -6.64 -14.09
N ASP A 136 7.14 -7.06 -15.05
CA ASP A 136 7.73 -8.40 -15.09
C ASP A 136 8.73 -8.60 -13.94
N ILE A 137 9.54 -7.59 -13.61
CA ILE A 137 10.38 -7.60 -12.39
C ILE A 137 9.52 -7.64 -11.12
N TRP A 138 8.44 -6.86 -11.08
CA TRP A 138 7.49 -6.83 -9.96
C TRP A 138 6.70 -8.14 -9.82
N GLY A 139 6.61 -8.94 -10.90
CA GLY A 139 5.77 -10.13 -10.95
C GLY A 139 4.28 -9.80 -10.93
N GLN A 140 3.90 -8.59 -11.34
CA GLN A 140 2.51 -8.19 -11.53
C GLN A 140 2.14 -8.28 -13.01
N PRO A 141 0.96 -8.82 -13.35
CA PRO A 141 0.52 -8.88 -14.73
C PRO A 141 0.17 -7.48 -15.25
N LEU A 142 0.59 -7.19 -16.49
CA LEU A 142 0.25 -5.96 -17.21
C LEU A 142 -0.42 -6.34 -18.54
N SER A 143 -1.69 -5.96 -18.71
CA SER A 143 -2.43 -6.17 -19.95
C SER A 143 -3.45 -5.05 -20.17
N SER A 144 -4.17 -5.08 -21.30
CA SER A 144 -5.23 -4.11 -21.59
C SER A 144 -6.38 -4.11 -20.58
N SER A 145 -6.50 -5.14 -19.75
CA SER A 145 -7.61 -5.31 -18.80
C SER A 145 -7.17 -5.57 -17.36
N GLN A 146 -5.87 -5.59 -17.06
CA GLN A 146 -5.37 -5.99 -15.74
C GLN A 146 -4.07 -5.27 -15.40
N VAL A 147 -4.04 -4.70 -14.20
CA VAL A 147 -2.90 -4.07 -13.49
C VAL A 147 -3.09 -4.19 -11.99
#